data_AF-A0A192B1L0-F1
#
_entry.id   AF-A0A192B1L0-F1
#
_cell.length_a   1.000
_cell.length_b   1.000
_cell.length_c   1.000
_cell.angle_alpha   90.00
_cell.angle_beta   90.00
_cell.angle_gamma   90.00
#
_symmetry.space_group_name_H-M   'P 1'
#
loop_
_entity.id
_entity.type
_entity.pdbx_description
1 polymer ?
#
loop_
_entity_poly.entity_id
_entity_poly.type
_entity_poly.pdbx_seq_one_letter_code
_entity_poly.pdbx_strand_id
1 'polypeptide(L)'
;MHDTRTGLLVVCLVTLSLVIGSTAAMATSGGAKASTRTAAKTQPKAPAKPPPFEFAVLGNTPFNSTEVPVTRSVLASIGDTPAAFVVHAGNLKSVSESCRDDLVTQRLSLLASSPKPMIYVPGANDWADCERATDGSYNPVERLDFLRDHAFDDDALLGPGPVGYAQFDLTRQSDMARFRQYHENVRWFYRGVVFVGVNLPGNNNNYRSAGGRNGEYEDRVIATRVWLQHALVYAQQKDALGMVVIAQADPEFEPARGGGLGGIFSDRAGRRGVDGYKDFRTQLQRLAARFKGPMLLIDSGKTMHHSQPLRDAHGAPVKTFTRLSTFGSPTSNRWVRVHVDPRTSSLFRFESALLPPNSTAAPTVSGQRSSGATAAQSTASGADVTRATTGSGILAPAAVPGAAPASHATPSATPASTSTASTPSSVTPASVPYAVLYPASGLTSNTAISLDPNEGIMPIGPAMLPKATSRSTAHGN
;
A
#
# COMPACT_ATOMS: atom_id res chain seq x y z
N MET A 1 -10.25 39.67 61.27
CA MET A 1 -11.66 39.53 60.82
C MET A 1 -11.80 38.10 60.33
N HIS A 2 -12.08 37.14 61.22
CA HIS A 2 -13.42 36.54 61.45
C HIS A 2 -14.14 36.21 60.12
N ASP A 3 -14.51 34.99 59.77
CA ASP A 3 -15.00 33.90 60.62
C ASP A 3 -14.89 32.50 59.96
N THR A 4 -14.85 31.50 60.83
CA THR A 4 -15.04 30.06 60.64
C THR A 4 -16.39 29.69 59.99
N ARG A 5 -16.54 28.49 59.36
CA ARG A 5 -17.16 27.27 59.97
C ARG A 5 -17.69 26.22 58.96
N THR A 6 -17.38 24.95 59.27
CA THR A 6 -18.19 23.70 59.17
C THR A 6 -18.59 23.10 57.80
N GLY A 7 -18.21 21.82 57.63
CA GLY A 7 -18.77 20.90 56.64
C GLY A 7 -19.87 19.99 57.19
N LEU A 8 -20.43 19.12 56.34
CA LEU A 8 -21.10 17.89 56.77
C LEU A 8 -21.19 16.87 55.61
N LEU A 9 -20.65 15.68 55.86
CA LEU A 9 -20.89 14.43 55.12
C LEU A 9 -22.32 13.93 55.37
N VAL A 10 -23.01 13.42 54.35
CA VAL A 10 -24.26 12.65 54.53
C VAL A 10 -24.02 11.21 54.08
N VAL A 11 -24.03 10.33 55.08
CA VAL A 11 -24.11 8.86 54.98
C VAL A 11 -25.58 8.48 55.10
N CYS A 12 -26.11 7.72 54.15
CA CYS A 12 -27.43 7.09 54.29
C CYS A 12 -27.27 5.58 54.52
N LEU A 13 -27.34 5.20 55.79
CA LEU A 13 -27.62 3.84 56.26
C LEU A 13 -29.08 3.83 56.73
N VAL A 14 -29.91 2.96 56.17
CA VAL A 14 -31.21 2.60 56.75
C VAL A 14 -31.28 1.08 56.86
N THR A 15 -31.27 0.63 58.10
CA THR A 15 -31.68 -0.70 58.56
C THR A 15 -33.05 -0.56 59.22
N LEU A 16 -34.02 -1.42 58.92
CA LEU A 16 -34.80 -2.10 59.97
C LEU A 16 -35.60 -3.30 59.43
N SER A 17 -35.60 -4.31 60.29
CA SER A 17 -36.08 -5.68 60.25
C SER A 17 -37.59 -5.83 60.42
N LEU A 18 -38.17 -6.96 59.98
CA LEU A 18 -39.23 -7.62 60.75
C LEU A 18 -39.24 -9.14 60.55
N VAL A 19 -39.34 -9.82 61.69
CA VAL A 19 -39.38 -11.27 61.92
C VAL A 19 -40.84 -11.74 61.92
N ILE A 20 -41.15 -12.86 61.27
CA ILE A 20 -42.30 -13.71 61.64
C ILE A 20 -41.83 -15.16 61.60
N GLY A 21 -41.91 -15.82 62.76
CA GLY A 21 -41.66 -17.25 62.91
C GLY A 21 -42.88 -18.09 62.57
N SER A 22 -42.66 -19.35 62.20
CA SER A 22 -43.66 -20.41 62.28
C SER A 22 -42.94 -21.75 62.47
N THR A 23 -43.36 -22.46 63.50
CA THR A 23 -42.83 -23.72 64.01
C THR A 23 -43.42 -24.95 63.31
N ALA A 24 -42.54 -25.92 63.09
CA ALA A 24 -42.72 -27.38 63.18
C ALA A 24 -43.71 -28.13 62.26
N ALA A 25 -43.15 -29.05 61.47
CA ALA A 25 -43.61 -30.43 61.42
C ALA A 25 -42.42 -31.34 61.04
N MET A 26 -42.03 -32.24 61.95
CA MET A 26 -41.16 -33.36 61.63
C MET A 26 -41.99 -34.44 60.92
N ALA A 27 -41.53 -34.85 59.74
CA ALA A 27 -41.93 -36.11 59.12
C ALA A 27 -40.66 -36.83 58.66
N THR A 28 -40.37 -37.97 59.30
CA THR A 28 -39.35 -38.92 58.88
C THR A 28 -39.91 -39.85 57.82
N SER A 29 -39.33 -39.87 56.64
CA SER A 29 -39.44 -41.01 55.72
C SER A 29 -38.25 -41.09 54.76
N GLY A 30 -37.52 -42.19 54.84
CA GLY A 30 -37.04 -42.99 53.70
C GLY A 30 -36.16 -42.31 52.63
N GLY A 31 -34.86 -42.61 52.72
CA GLY A 31 -33.96 -42.97 51.61
C GLY A 31 -34.16 -42.36 50.22
N ALA A 32 -33.25 -41.45 49.86
CA ALA A 32 -32.49 -41.50 48.61
C ALA A 32 -31.30 -40.54 48.72
N LYS A 33 -30.07 -41.04 48.54
CA LYS A 33 -28.90 -40.18 48.31
C LYS A 33 -29.09 -39.49 46.95
N ALA A 34 -29.73 -38.32 46.94
CA ALA A 34 -29.69 -37.43 45.80
C ALA A 34 -28.27 -36.85 45.71
N SER A 35 -27.44 -37.49 44.87
CA SER A 35 -26.21 -36.89 44.40
C SER A 35 -26.58 -35.64 43.60
N THR A 36 -26.54 -34.48 44.26
CA THR A 36 -26.58 -33.18 43.59
C THR A 36 -25.34 -33.09 42.72
N ARG A 37 -25.49 -33.51 41.47
CA ARG A 37 -24.50 -33.36 40.41
C ARG A 37 -24.36 -31.86 40.18
N THR A 38 -23.34 -31.26 40.78
CA THR A 38 -22.94 -29.88 40.53
C THR A 38 -22.78 -29.75 39.02
N ALA A 39 -23.71 -29.03 38.38
CA ALA A 39 -23.62 -28.75 36.96
C ALA A 39 -22.30 -28.00 36.74
N ALA A 40 -21.33 -28.69 36.15
CA ALA A 40 -20.07 -28.10 35.78
C ALA A 40 -20.40 -26.94 34.84
N LYS A 41 -20.18 -25.70 35.31
CA LYS A 41 -20.23 -24.52 34.46
C LYS A 41 -19.25 -24.76 33.32
N THR A 42 -19.77 -25.04 32.13
CA THR A 42 -18.98 -25.13 30.91
C THR A 42 -18.27 -23.80 30.75
N GLN A 43 -16.98 -23.74 31.06
CA GLN A 43 -16.20 -22.54 30.79
C GLN A 43 -16.26 -22.28 29.27
N PRO A 44 -16.49 -21.03 28.85
CA PRO A 44 -16.44 -20.68 27.44
C PRO A 44 -15.09 -21.14 26.87
N LYS A 45 -15.13 -22.10 25.94
CA LYS A 45 -13.94 -22.54 25.22
C LYS A 45 -13.35 -21.31 24.54
N ALA A 46 -12.12 -20.95 24.88
CA ALA A 46 -11.42 -19.85 24.24
C ALA A 46 -11.52 -20.01 22.71
N PRO A 47 -11.78 -18.92 21.96
CA PRO A 47 -11.94 -19.00 20.52
C PRO A 47 -10.72 -19.68 19.89
N ALA A 48 -10.99 -20.60 18.94
CA ALA A 48 -9.93 -21.33 18.28
C ALA A 48 -9.03 -20.36 17.51
N LYS A 49 -7.71 -20.51 17.70
CA LYS A 49 -6.73 -19.69 16.97
C LYS A 49 -6.85 -19.93 15.46
N PRO A 50 -6.70 -18.89 14.61
CA PRO A 50 -6.68 -19.03 13.16
C PRO A 50 -5.60 -20.02 12.68
N PRO A 51 -5.78 -20.66 11.51
CA PRO A 51 -4.74 -21.50 10.92
C PRO A 51 -3.50 -20.67 10.54
N PRO A 52 -2.29 -21.25 10.61
CA PRO A 52 -1.07 -20.57 10.17
C PRO A 52 -1.13 -20.25 8.67
N PHE A 53 -0.36 -19.28 8.22
CA PHE A 53 -0.19 -18.97 6.80
C PHE A 53 1.20 -18.39 6.53
N GLU A 54 1.54 -18.26 5.26
CA GLU A 54 2.75 -17.55 4.83
C GLU A 54 2.43 -16.52 3.74
N PHE A 55 3.29 -15.51 3.62
CA PHE A 55 3.27 -14.55 2.53
C PHE A 55 4.69 -14.25 2.06
N ALA A 56 4.82 -13.84 0.81
CA ALA A 56 6.10 -13.49 0.21
C ALA A 56 6.35 -11.99 0.30
N VAL A 57 7.61 -11.60 0.50
CA VAL A 57 8.03 -10.20 0.56
C VAL A 57 9.18 -9.97 -0.41
N LEU A 58 9.00 -8.95 -1.24
CA LEU A 58 9.94 -8.41 -2.20
C LEU A 58 10.12 -6.90 -1.93
N GLY A 59 11.17 -6.33 -2.47
CA GLY A 59 11.49 -4.91 -2.36
C GLY A 59 12.75 -4.61 -3.16
N ASN A 60 12.92 -3.38 -3.65
CA ASN A 60 14.07 -3.00 -4.48
C ASN A 60 14.31 -3.93 -5.69
N THR A 61 13.26 -4.59 -6.22
CA THR A 61 13.37 -5.57 -7.32
C THR A 61 12.20 -5.45 -8.30
N PRO A 62 12.43 -5.26 -9.60
CA PRO A 62 13.74 -5.22 -10.24
C PRO A 62 14.45 -3.90 -9.99
N PHE A 63 15.76 -3.94 -9.82
CA PHE A 63 16.58 -2.73 -9.72
C PHE A 63 16.90 -2.12 -11.09
N ASN A 64 16.96 -2.95 -12.14
CA ASN A 64 17.14 -2.49 -13.51
C ASN A 64 16.57 -3.50 -14.51
N SER A 65 16.61 -3.18 -15.80
CA SER A 65 16.12 -4.04 -16.88
C SER A 65 16.68 -5.47 -16.90
N THR A 66 17.92 -5.68 -16.45
CA THR A 66 18.54 -7.03 -16.41
C THR A 66 17.94 -7.92 -15.32
N GLU A 67 17.36 -7.34 -14.28
CA GLU A 67 16.70 -8.07 -13.20
C GLU A 67 15.22 -8.37 -13.50
N VAL A 68 14.65 -7.84 -14.58
CA VAL A 68 13.24 -8.07 -14.95
C VAL A 68 12.94 -9.56 -15.19
N PRO A 69 13.75 -10.31 -15.98
CA PRO A 69 13.52 -11.74 -16.17
C PRO A 69 13.65 -12.53 -14.86
N VAL A 70 14.63 -12.16 -14.02
CA VAL A 70 14.85 -12.80 -12.70
C VAL A 70 13.66 -12.57 -11.79
N THR A 71 13.16 -11.34 -11.72
CA THR A 71 11.97 -10.98 -10.92
C THR A 71 10.75 -11.74 -11.40
N ARG A 72 10.55 -11.89 -12.71
CA ARG A 72 9.47 -12.72 -13.28
C ARG A 72 9.57 -14.18 -12.82
N SER A 73 10.76 -14.78 -12.89
CA SER A 73 10.99 -16.14 -12.40
C SER A 73 10.78 -16.27 -10.89
N VAL A 74 11.14 -15.25 -10.10
CA VAL A 74 10.86 -15.19 -8.66
C VAL A 74 9.36 -15.19 -8.40
N LEU A 75 8.59 -14.33 -9.08
CA LEU A 75 7.12 -14.31 -8.97
C LEU A 75 6.50 -15.66 -9.36
N ALA A 76 6.98 -16.29 -10.43
CA ALA A 76 6.54 -17.62 -10.82
C ALA A 76 6.83 -18.66 -9.72
N SER A 77 8.05 -18.67 -9.15
CA SER A 77 8.42 -19.58 -8.07
C SER A 77 7.60 -19.39 -6.79
N ILE A 78 7.17 -18.15 -6.50
CA ILE A 78 6.25 -17.85 -5.39
C ILE A 78 4.86 -18.44 -5.68
N GLY A 79 4.43 -18.43 -6.95
CA GLY A 79 3.20 -19.07 -7.41
C GLY A 79 3.06 -20.54 -6.99
N ASP A 80 4.19 -21.26 -6.96
CA ASP A 80 4.27 -22.69 -6.60
C ASP A 80 4.29 -22.94 -5.07
N THR A 81 4.31 -21.88 -4.26
CA THR A 81 4.31 -21.97 -2.79
C THR A 81 2.90 -21.82 -2.20
N PRO A 82 2.67 -22.21 -0.92
CA PRO A 82 1.42 -21.92 -0.23
C PRO A 82 1.26 -20.46 0.23
N ALA A 83 2.12 -19.54 -0.23
CA ALA A 83 1.98 -18.11 0.04
C ALA A 83 0.60 -17.58 -0.36
N ALA A 84 -0.06 -16.90 0.58
CA ALA A 84 -1.39 -16.35 0.40
C ALA A 84 -1.40 -15.11 -0.51
N PHE A 85 -0.32 -14.33 -0.47
CA PHE A 85 -0.13 -13.11 -1.24
C PHE A 85 1.36 -12.72 -1.28
N VAL A 86 1.69 -11.74 -2.10
CA VAL A 86 3.01 -11.11 -2.21
C VAL A 86 2.90 -9.65 -1.80
N VAL A 87 3.90 -9.15 -1.09
CA VAL A 87 4.07 -7.73 -0.80
C VAL A 87 5.34 -7.24 -1.49
N HIS A 88 5.25 -6.13 -2.22
CA HIS A 88 6.39 -5.41 -2.77
C HIS A 88 6.59 -4.08 -2.03
N ALA A 89 7.64 -3.99 -1.20
CA ALA A 89 7.94 -2.85 -0.34
C ALA A 89 8.64 -1.67 -1.07
N GLY A 90 8.22 -1.38 -2.31
CA GLY A 90 8.70 -0.21 -3.06
C GLY A 90 10.01 -0.39 -3.83
N ASN A 91 10.32 0.62 -4.66
CA ASN A 91 11.45 0.69 -5.57
C ASN A 91 11.41 -0.38 -6.67
N LEU A 92 10.58 -0.10 -7.68
CA LEU A 92 10.38 -0.85 -8.93
C LEU A 92 11.50 -0.65 -9.95
N LYS A 93 12.43 0.26 -9.64
CA LYS A 93 13.57 0.66 -10.46
C LYS A 93 14.69 1.22 -9.57
N SER A 94 15.87 1.41 -10.14
CA SER A 94 16.96 2.15 -9.49
C SER A 94 16.79 3.66 -9.63
N VAL A 95 17.63 4.39 -8.89
CA VAL A 95 17.85 5.85 -9.02
C VAL A 95 18.65 6.23 -10.29
N SER A 96 18.89 5.30 -11.20
CA SER A 96 19.59 5.58 -12.47
C SER A 96 18.72 5.29 -13.69
N GLU A 97 17.54 4.71 -13.48
CA GLU A 97 16.55 4.51 -14.53
C GLU A 97 15.57 5.69 -14.56
N SER A 98 15.19 6.10 -15.77
CA SER A 98 14.27 7.22 -16.00
C SER A 98 12.87 6.95 -15.43
N CYS A 99 12.20 7.96 -14.90
CA CYS A 99 10.80 7.88 -14.45
C CYS A 99 9.76 8.07 -15.56
N ARG A 100 10.11 7.76 -16.82
CA ARG A 100 9.18 7.80 -17.97
C ARG A 100 8.02 6.81 -17.80
N ASP A 101 6.85 7.21 -18.26
CA ASP A 101 5.57 6.50 -18.07
C ASP A 101 5.62 5.03 -18.49
N ASP A 102 6.22 4.74 -19.64
CA ASP A 102 6.34 3.38 -20.18
C ASP A 102 7.25 2.48 -19.34
N LEU A 103 8.33 3.00 -18.74
CA LEU A 103 9.15 2.20 -17.83
C LEU A 103 8.34 1.84 -16.59
N VAL A 104 7.71 2.83 -15.95
CA VAL A 104 6.90 2.62 -14.74
C VAL A 104 5.76 1.64 -15.04
N THR A 105 5.04 1.83 -16.14
CA THR A 105 3.95 0.94 -16.59
C THR A 105 4.43 -0.48 -16.85
N GLN A 106 5.59 -0.66 -17.48
CA GLN A 106 6.18 -1.99 -17.68
C GLN A 106 6.53 -2.68 -16.35
N ARG A 107 7.01 -1.93 -15.35
CA ARG A 107 7.34 -2.46 -14.02
C ARG A 107 6.08 -2.82 -13.22
N LEU A 108 5.05 -1.99 -13.29
CA LEU A 108 3.73 -2.31 -12.71
C LEU A 108 3.13 -3.56 -13.36
N SER A 109 3.23 -3.69 -14.69
CA SER A 109 2.79 -4.87 -15.43
C SER A 109 3.56 -6.14 -15.04
N LEU A 110 4.86 -6.02 -14.75
CA LEU A 110 5.65 -7.12 -14.22
C LEU A 110 5.14 -7.57 -12.85
N LEU A 111 4.88 -6.66 -11.91
CA LEU A 111 4.30 -7.01 -10.61
C LEU A 111 2.90 -7.60 -10.75
N ALA A 112 2.08 -7.06 -11.65
CA ALA A 112 0.75 -7.58 -11.97
C ALA A 112 0.77 -8.99 -12.60
N SER A 113 1.90 -9.44 -13.15
CA SER A 113 2.06 -10.83 -13.62
C SER A 113 2.25 -11.85 -12.50
N SER A 114 2.25 -11.42 -11.24
CA SER A 114 2.32 -12.31 -10.08
C SER A 114 1.19 -13.37 -10.12
N PRO A 115 1.50 -14.68 -9.97
CA PRO A 115 0.47 -15.71 -9.88
C PRO A 115 -0.34 -15.67 -8.57
N LYS A 116 0.14 -14.93 -7.57
CA LYS A 116 -0.53 -14.69 -6.29
C LYS A 116 -0.98 -13.22 -6.20
N PRO A 117 -1.99 -12.90 -5.37
CA PRO A 117 -2.38 -11.51 -5.14
C PRO A 117 -1.18 -10.66 -4.70
N MET A 118 -0.98 -9.49 -5.31
CA MET A 118 0.17 -8.60 -5.08
C MET A 118 -0.26 -7.27 -4.47
N ILE A 119 0.34 -6.92 -3.34
CA ILE A 119 0.21 -5.61 -2.69
C ILE A 119 1.52 -4.84 -2.91
N TYR A 120 1.43 -3.67 -3.51
CA TYR A 120 2.56 -2.78 -3.75
C TYR A 120 2.44 -1.51 -2.90
N VAL A 121 3.55 -1.08 -2.30
CA VAL A 121 3.68 0.21 -1.62
C VAL A 121 4.80 0.99 -2.31
N PRO A 122 4.63 2.28 -2.64
CA PRO A 122 5.62 3.02 -3.40
C PRO A 122 6.86 3.37 -2.59
N GLY A 123 7.99 3.44 -3.29
CA GLY A 123 9.30 3.81 -2.77
C GLY A 123 9.82 5.15 -3.29
N ALA A 124 10.98 5.58 -2.78
CA ALA A 124 11.61 6.82 -3.21
C ALA A 124 11.97 6.81 -4.70
N ASN A 125 12.47 5.70 -5.23
CA ASN A 125 12.88 5.60 -6.63
C ASN A 125 11.69 5.65 -7.58
N ASP A 126 10.48 5.35 -7.09
CA ASP A 126 9.29 5.24 -7.91
C ASP A 126 8.72 6.62 -8.27
N TRP A 127 8.93 7.63 -7.41
CA TRP A 127 8.42 8.99 -7.60
C TRP A 127 9.29 10.09 -6.98
N ALA A 128 9.75 9.91 -5.74
CA ALA A 128 10.37 10.99 -4.95
C ALA A 128 11.74 11.42 -5.47
N ASP A 129 12.52 10.49 -6.02
CA ASP A 129 13.85 10.73 -6.59
C ASP A 129 13.82 11.11 -8.08
N CYS A 130 12.64 11.14 -8.71
CA CYS A 130 12.49 11.39 -10.15
C CYS A 130 12.91 12.80 -10.62
N GLU A 131 13.04 13.75 -9.69
CA GLU A 131 13.61 15.09 -9.92
C GLU A 131 15.10 15.08 -10.24
N ARG A 132 15.81 13.97 -10.00
CA ARG A 132 17.23 13.87 -10.32
C ARG A 132 17.42 13.92 -11.82
N ALA A 133 18.51 14.55 -12.26
CA ALA A 133 18.84 14.65 -13.68
C ALA A 133 18.96 13.27 -14.35
N THR A 134 19.52 12.28 -13.65
CA THR A 134 19.65 10.89 -14.10
C THR A 134 18.30 10.19 -14.31
N ASP A 135 17.25 10.68 -13.66
CA ASP A 135 15.93 10.05 -13.61
C ASP A 135 14.94 10.77 -14.54
N GLY A 136 15.39 11.85 -15.20
CA GLY A 136 14.65 12.63 -16.19
C GLY A 136 14.16 13.99 -15.71
N SER A 137 14.53 14.44 -14.51
CA SER A 137 14.16 15.75 -13.95
C SER A 137 12.63 15.97 -13.87
N TYR A 138 11.87 14.92 -13.59
CA TYR A 138 10.42 15.00 -13.46
C TYR A 138 10.01 15.68 -12.15
N ASN A 139 8.79 16.21 -12.10
CA ASN A 139 8.20 16.69 -10.85
C ASN A 139 7.78 15.46 -10.00
N PRO A 140 8.30 15.28 -8.77
CA PRO A 140 7.97 14.12 -7.95
C PRO A 140 6.49 13.98 -7.63
N VAL A 141 5.77 15.09 -7.40
CA VAL A 141 4.34 15.06 -7.07
C VAL A 141 3.53 14.55 -8.25
N GLU A 142 3.85 15.02 -9.45
CA GLU A 142 3.20 14.56 -10.68
C GLU A 142 3.51 13.07 -10.95
N ARG A 143 4.73 12.60 -10.68
CA ARG A 143 5.07 11.17 -10.75
C ARG A 143 4.34 10.33 -9.71
N LEU A 144 4.09 10.87 -8.51
CA LEU A 144 3.28 10.21 -7.50
C LEU A 144 1.81 10.11 -7.94
N ASP A 145 1.27 11.15 -8.56
CA ASP A 145 -0.08 11.13 -9.12
C ASP A 145 -0.19 10.12 -10.27
N PHE A 146 0.83 10.02 -11.15
CA PHE A 146 0.89 8.96 -12.16
C PHE A 146 0.82 7.55 -11.53
N LEU A 147 1.54 7.31 -10.41
CA LEU A 147 1.45 6.02 -9.70
C LEU A 147 0.07 5.78 -9.08
N ARG A 148 -0.60 6.82 -8.58
CA ARG A 148 -1.97 6.73 -8.05
C ARG A 148 -2.93 6.22 -9.13
N ASP A 149 -2.89 6.85 -10.28
CA ASP A 149 -3.74 6.52 -11.41
C ASP A 149 -3.44 5.10 -11.99
N HIS A 150 -2.19 4.63 -11.96
CA HIS A 150 -1.82 3.39 -12.66
C HIS A 150 -1.64 2.16 -11.76
N ALA A 151 -1.36 2.34 -10.48
CA ALA A 151 -1.10 1.25 -9.54
C ALA A 151 -2.17 1.13 -8.45
N PHE A 152 -2.94 2.19 -8.22
CA PHE A 152 -3.83 2.31 -7.06
C PHE A 152 -5.26 2.72 -7.42
N ASP A 153 -5.57 2.77 -8.72
CA ASP A 153 -6.94 2.85 -9.21
C ASP A 153 -7.60 1.47 -9.02
N ASP A 154 -8.77 1.49 -8.38
CA ASP A 154 -9.54 0.36 -7.84
C ASP A 154 -9.05 -0.24 -6.49
N ASP A 155 -9.99 -0.86 -5.76
CA ASP A 155 -9.69 -1.84 -4.69
C ASP A 155 -8.94 -3.08 -5.22
N ALA A 156 -8.62 -3.07 -6.52
CA ALA A 156 -7.86 -4.10 -7.20
C ALA A 156 -6.45 -4.21 -6.60
N LEU A 157 -6.08 -5.45 -6.32
CA LEU A 157 -4.70 -5.86 -6.11
C LEU A 157 -4.00 -5.86 -7.48
N LEU A 158 -2.68 -5.68 -7.48
CA LEU A 158 -1.92 -6.06 -8.66
C LEU A 158 -2.01 -7.60 -8.79
N GLY A 159 -2.22 -8.13 -9.99
CA GLY A 159 -2.36 -9.57 -10.23
C GLY A 159 -3.75 -10.15 -9.95
N PRO A 160 -3.91 -11.49 -9.84
CA PRO A 160 -5.20 -12.09 -9.63
C PRO A 160 -5.78 -11.64 -8.29
N GLY A 161 -7.07 -11.30 -8.28
CA GLY A 161 -7.80 -11.09 -7.04
C GLY A 161 -7.73 -12.32 -6.13
N PRO A 162 -8.04 -12.18 -4.82
CA PRO A 162 -8.01 -13.32 -3.89
C PRO A 162 -8.79 -14.51 -4.43
N VAL A 163 -8.13 -15.67 -4.56
CA VAL A 163 -8.77 -16.92 -4.99
C VAL A 163 -9.28 -17.66 -3.75
N GLY A 164 -10.61 -17.91 -3.67
CA GLY A 164 -11.27 -18.63 -2.57
C GLY A 164 -12.09 -17.74 -1.62
N TYR A 165 -12.43 -18.24 -0.43
CA TYR A 165 -13.30 -17.56 0.57
C TYR A 165 -12.66 -16.39 1.34
N ALA A 166 -11.42 -16.00 1.02
CA ALA A 166 -10.76 -14.89 1.71
C ALA A 166 -10.80 -13.64 0.84
N GLN A 167 -11.92 -12.93 0.85
CA GLN A 167 -11.89 -11.53 0.42
C GLN A 167 -10.87 -10.82 1.33
N PHE A 168 -9.80 -10.29 0.75
CA PHE A 168 -9.02 -9.28 1.44
C PHE A 168 -9.97 -8.12 1.66
N ASP A 169 -10.37 -7.87 2.90
CA ASP A 169 -11.07 -6.63 3.30
C ASP A 169 -10.04 -5.49 3.20
N LEU A 170 -9.68 -5.16 1.96
CA LEU A 170 -8.72 -4.15 1.59
C LEU A 170 -9.44 -2.81 1.65
N THR A 171 -8.91 -1.91 2.47
CA THR A 171 -9.38 -0.54 2.60
C THR A 171 -8.22 0.37 2.25
N ARG A 172 -8.47 1.40 1.44
CA ARG A 172 -7.48 2.43 1.15
C ARG A 172 -7.70 3.64 2.04
N GLN A 173 -6.66 4.43 2.26
CA GLN A 173 -6.84 5.68 2.99
C GLN A 173 -7.72 6.67 2.22
N SER A 174 -7.73 6.59 0.88
CA SER A 174 -8.60 7.36 0.01
C SER A 174 -10.11 7.16 0.26
N ASP A 175 -10.52 6.11 0.97
CA ASP A 175 -11.91 5.93 1.41
C ASP A 175 -12.34 6.96 2.45
N MET A 176 -11.39 7.54 3.18
CA MET A 176 -11.64 8.62 4.12
C MET A 176 -11.78 9.94 3.37
N ALA A 177 -12.93 10.62 3.52
CA ALA A 177 -13.23 11.87 2.81
C ALA A 177 -12.10 12.92 2.91
N ARG A 178 -11.45 13.03 4.07
CA ARG A 178 -10.33 13.97 4.30
C ARG A 178 -9.03 13.60 3.56
N PHE A 179 -8.86 12.33 3.21
CA PHE A 179 -7.62 11.77 2.68
C PHE A 179 -7.82 11.12 1.31
N ARG A 180 -8.83 11.56 0.55
CA ARG A 180 -9.17 11.06 -0.79
C ARG A 180 -7.97 10.95 -1.74
N GLN A 181 -7.00 11.85 -1.64
CA GLN A 181 -5.78 11.84 -2.47
C GLN A 181 -4.76 10.72 -2.16
N TYR A 182 -4.90 9.98 -1.05
CA TYR A 182 -3.90 9.00 -0.61
C TYR A 182 -4.31 7.57 -0.98
N HIS A 183 -4.36 7.27 -2.27
CA HIS A 183 -4.73 5.96 -2.82
C HIS A 183 -3.69 4.87 -2.52
N GLU A 184 -2.43 5.28 -2.36
CA GLU A 184 -1.29 4.39 -2.16
C GLU A 184 -1.19 3.79 -0.75
N ASN A 185 -1.90 4.36 0.22
CA ASN A 185 -1.95 3.84 1.59
C ASN A 185 -3.08 2.82 1.72
N VAL A 186 -2.76 1.64 2.23
CA VAL A 186 -3.66 0.46 2.19
C VAL A 186 -3.63 -0.31 3.50
N ARG A 187 -4.74 -0.97 3.85
CA ARG A 187 -4.88 -1.79 5.06
C ARG A 187 -5.78 -2.97 4.76
N TRP A 188 -5.44 -4.14 5.28
CA TRP A 188 -6.30 -5.30 5.21
C TRP A 188 -6.13 -6.20 6.45
N PHE A 189 -7.10 -7.09 6.66
CA PHE A 189 -7.06 -8.10 7.71
C PHE A 189 -6.95 -9.50 7.10
N TYR A 190 -6.01 -10.29 7.60
CA TYR A 190 -5.87 -11.68 7.16
C TYR A 190 -5.47 -12.59 8.32
N ARG A 191 -6.30 -13.61 8.58
CA ARG A 191 -6.08 -14.66 9.58
C ARG A 191 -5.57 -14.16 10.95
N GLY A 192 -6.19 -13.09 11.46
CA GLY A 192 -5.84 -12.55 12.78
C GLY A 192 -4.79 -11.46 12.76
N VAL A 193 -4.22 -11.09 11.61
CA VAL A 193 -3.19 -10.05 11.50
C VAL A 193 -3.70 -8.87 10.67
N VAL A 194 -3.48 -7.66 11.18
CA VAL A 194 -3.73 -6.41 10.43
C VAL A 194 -2.45 -6.03 9.68
N PHE A 195 -2.58 -5.75 8.40
CA PHE A 195 -1.49 -5.26 7.55
C PHE A 195 -1.78 -3.82 7.14
N VAL A 196 -0.75 -2.99 7.08
CA VAL A 196 -0.84 -1.56 6.78
C VAL A 196 0.32 -1.17 5.86
N GLY A 197 0.03 -0.83 4.61
CA GLY A 197 0.96 -0.21 3.69
C GLY A 197 0.95 1.31 3.80
N VAL A 198 2.14 1.92 3.83
CA VAL A 198 2.30 3.38 3.87
C VAL A 198 3.35 3.86 2.87
N ASN A 199 3.02 4.91 2.11
CA ASN A 199 4.00 5.64 1.31
C ASN A 199 4.95 6.42 2.20
N LEU A 200 6.08 5.78 2.50
CA LEU A 200 7.19 6.33 3.26
C LEU A 200 8.47 6.14 2.42
N PRO A 201 8.83 7.13 1.58
CA PRO A 201 9.98 7.02 0.69
C PRO A 201 11.29 7.11 1.46
N GLY A 202 12.27 6.30 1.05
CA GLY A 202 13.60 6.13 1.66
C GLY A 202 14.55 7.32 1.56
N ASN A 203 14.17 8.38 0.84
CA ASN A 203 14.99 9.58 0.67
C ASN A 203 14.73 10.63 1.78
N ASN A 204 14.78 10.22 3.05
CA ASN A 204 14.38 11.00 4.24
C ASN A 204 12.93 11.48 4.13
N ASN A 205 12.05 10.55 3.74
CA ASN A 205 10.63 10.82 3.64
C ASN A 205 10.30 11.96 2.64
N ASN A 206 11.12 12.18 1.61
CA ASN A 206 11.03 13.31 0.68
C ASN A 206 11.14 14.72 1.34
N TYR A 207 11.72 14.83 2.54
CA TYR A 207 11.89 16.13 3.20
C TYR A 207 12.83 17.05 2.41
N ARG A 208 12.38 18.27 2.09
CA ARG A 208 13.18 19.31 1.42
C ARG A 208 13.61 20.39 2.41
N SER A 209 14.88 20.76 2.36
CA SER A 209 15.41 21.83 3.22
C SER A 209 15.41 23.21 2.53
N ALA A 210 14.73 23.33 1.38
CA ALA A 210 14.61 24.58 0.62
C ALA A 210 13.77 25.61 1.40
N GLY A 211 13.96 26.91 1.13
CA GLY A 211 13.36 28.04 1.86
C GLY A 211 11.86 28.26 1.60
N GLY A 212 11.06 27.19 1.55
CA GLY A 212 9.62 27.22 1.32
C GLY A 212 8.90 26.11 2.08
N ARG A 213 7.57 26.06 1.96
CA ARG A 213 6.74 25.04 2.62
C ARG A 213 6.97 23.66 1.99
N ASN A 214 7.13 22.64 2.84
CA ASN A 214 7.21 21.25 2.43
C ASN A 214 5.79 20.65 2.31
N GLY A 215 4.94 21.23 1.48
CA GLY A 215 3.49 20.93 1.46
C GLY A 215 3.19 19.42 1.35
N GLU A 216 3.79 18.75 0.36
CA GLU A 216 3.64 17.31 0.16
C GLU A 216 4.04 16.51 1.41
N TYR A 217 5.25 16.72 1.93
CA TYR A 217 5.76 16.01 3.11
C TYR A 217 4.92 16.28 4.36
N GLU A 218 4.60 17.54 4.65
CA GLU A 218 3.83 17.94 5.83
C GLU A 218 2.44 17.31 5.83
N ASP A 219 1.75 17.37 4.68
CA ASP A 219 0.41 16.84 4.54
C ASP A 219 0.44 15.30 4.57
N ARG A 220 1.41 14.66 3.91
CA ARG A 220 1.56 13.20 3.95
C ARG A 220 1.93 12.67 5.34
N VAL A 221 2.76 13.37 6.10
CA VAL A 221 3.04 12.99 7.51
C VAL A 221 1.75 12.99 8.34
N ILE A 222 0.89 13.99 8.16
CA ILE A 222 -0.43 14.03 8.83
C ILE A 222 -1.29 12.86 8.39
N ALA A 223 -1.35 12.57 7.09
CA ALA A 223 -2.11 11.45 6.54
C ALA A 223 -1.62 10.11 7.09
N THR A 224 -0.31 9.84 7.03
CA THR A 224 0.29 8.61 7.58
C THR A 224 0.01 8.46 9.07
N ARG A 225 0.12 9.53 9.85
CA ARG A 225 -0.19 9.50 11.28
C ARG A 225 -1.64 9.08 11.55
N VAL A 226 -2.60 9.69 10.87
CA VAL A 226 -4.03 9.37 11.05
C VAL A 226 -4.32 7.95 10.58
N TRP A 227 -3.71 7.52 9.47
CA TRP A 227 -3.86 6.16 8.96
C TRP A 227 -3.40 5.09 9.94
N LEU A 228 -2.21 5.27 10.53
CA LEU A 228 -1.69 4.35 11.54
C LEU A 228 -2.57 4.33 12.80
N GLN A 229 -3.09 5.49 13.22
CA GLN A 229 -4.04 5.55 14.35
C GLN A 229 -5.32 4.77 14.06
N HIS A 230 -5.88 4.90 12.86
CA HIS A 230 -7.04 4.10 12.43
C HIS A 230 -6.72 2.61 12.35
N ALA A 231 -5.52 2.24 11.93
CA ALA A 231 -5.08 0.85 11.92
C ALA A 231 -4.99 0.26 13.34
N LEU A 232 -4.53 1.04 14.33
CA LEU A 232 -4.53 0.63 15.73
C LEU A 232 -5.93 0.35 16.25
N VAL A 233 -6.85 1.29 16.05
CA VAL A 233 -8.25 1.15 16.50
C VAL A 233 -8.89 -0.07 15.83
N TYR A 234 -8.68 -0.24 14.52
CA TYR A 234 -9.19 -1.40 13.79
C TYR A 234 -8.58 -2.72 14.29
N ALA A 235 -7.28 -2.75 14.59
CA ALA A 235 -6.62 -3.93 15.16
C ALA A 235 -7.17 -4.29 16.55
N GLN A 236 -7.47 -3.29 17.38
CA GLN A 236 -8.11 -3.51 18.68
C GLN A 236 -9.55 -4.02 18.53
N GLN A 237 -10.33 -3.46 17.60
CA GLN A 237 -11.70 -3.90 17.33
C GLN A 237 -11.78 -5.33 16.76
N LYS A 238 -10.77 -5.76 16.01
CA LYS A 238 -10.68 -7.11 15.44
C LYS A 238 -9.99 -8.12 16.36
N ASP A 239 -9.61 -7.72 17.57
CA ASP A 239 -8.79 -8.52 18.49
C ASP A 239 -7.56 -9.13 17.78
N ALA A 240 -6.86 -8.30 16.99
CA ALA A 240 -5.77 -8.75 16.14
C ALA A 240 -4.62 -9.34 16.96
N LEU A 241 -4.12 -10.48 16.50
CA LEU A 241 -2.99 -11.21 17.08
C LEU A 241 -1.66 -10.53 16.80
N GLY A 242 -1.59 -9.74 15.73
CA GLY A 242 -0.39 -9.00 15.33
C GLY A 242 -0.69 -7.89 14.33
N MET A 243 0.29 -7.01 14.12
CA MET A 243 0.22 -5.94 13.13
C MET A 243 1.48 -5.91 12.27
N VAL A 244 1.33 -5.74 10.96
CA VAL A 244 2.42 -5.57 10.01
C VAL A 244 2.30 -4.19 9.37
N VAL A 245 3.37 -3.39 9.44
CA VAL A 245 3.51 -2.12 8.74
C VAL A 245 4.50 -2.32 7.60
N ILE A 246 4.13 -1.92 6.39
CA ILE A 246 4.96 -2.02 5.19
C ILE A 246 5.27 -0.60 4.70
N ALA A 247 6.55 -0.31 4.57
CA ALA A 247 7.09 0.96 4.11
C ALA A 247 8.32 0.68 3.25
N GLN A 248 8.69 1.56 2.33
CA GLN A 248 9.95 1.38 1.61
C GLN A 248 11.15 1.76 2.48
N ALA A 249 11.06 2.87 3.21
CA ALA A 249 12.19 3.41 3.98
C ALA A 249 12.62 2.53 5.16
N ASP A 250 13.93 2.44 5.40
CA ASP A 250 14.47 2.22 6.74
C ASP A 250 14.29 3.54 7.53
N PRO A 251 13.48 3.59 8.59
CA PRO A 251 13.28 4.79 9.39
C PRO A 251 14.49 5.18 10.23
N GLU A 252 15.61 4.47 10.14
CA GLU A 252 16.89 4.80 10.78
C GLU A 252 16.76 5.02 12.31
N PHE A 253 16.30 4.00 13.03
CA PHE A 253 16.00 4.04 14.47
C PHE A 253 17.15 4.48 15.38
N GLU A 254 18.39 4.31 14.93
CA GLU A 254 19.56 4.76 15.68
C GLU A 254 19.64 6.28 15.68
N PRO A 255 19.94 6.92 16.83
CA PRO A 255 20.16 8.36 16.89
C PRO A 255 21.20 8.78 15.87
N ALA A 256 21.01 9.95 15.25
CA ALA A 256 22.08 10.59 14.51
C ALA A 256 23.28 10.71 15.45
N ARG A 257 24.40 10.03 15.16
CA ARG A 257 25.62 10.19 15.98
C ARG A 257 26.01 11.65 15.95
N GLY A 258 25.79 12.35 17.06
CA GLY A 258 26.20 13.73 17.23
C GLY A 258 27.71 13.83 17.34
N GLY A 259 28.31 14.69 16.54
CA GLY A 259 29.55 15.39 16.92
C GLY A 259 30.87 14.64 16.81
N GLY A 260 31.15 13.98 15.69
CA GLY A 260 32.52 13.52 15.38
C GLY A 260 32.82 13.57 13.87
N LEU A 261 34.10 13.48 13.48
CA LEU A 261 34.54 13.45 12.07
C LEU A 261 33.87 12.32 11.25
N GLY A 262 33.42 11.23 11.90
CA GLY A 262 32.63 10.16 11.27
C GLY A 262 31.16 10.50 11.02
N GLY A 263 30.63 11.56 11.64
CA GLY A 263 29.31 12.10 11.37
C GLY A 263 29.25 12.83 10.04
N ILE A 264 30.31 13.52 9.62
CA ILE A 264 30.41 14.32 8.39
C ILE A 264 30.17 13.48 7.12
N PHE A 265 30.51 12.19 7.15
CA PHE A 265 30.33 11.26 6.04
C PHE A 265 29.10 10.34 6.21
N SER A 266 28.29 10.52 7.25
CA SER A 266 27.00 9.85 7.31
C SER A 266 26.03 10.56 6.36
N ASP A 267 25.29 9.81 5.53
CA ASP A 267 24.24 10.37 4.63
C ASP A 267 23.21 11.23 5.39
N ARG A 268 23.13 11.05 6.71
CA ARG A 268 22.33 11.85 7.64
C ARG A 268 22.89 13.26 7.91
N ALA A 269 24.21 13.46 7.82
CA ALA A 269 24.85 14.76 8.00
C ALA A 269 24.94 15.60 6.72
N GLY A 270 24.65 15.01 5.55
CA GLY A 270 24.57 15.72 4.27
C GLY A 270 23.34 16.62 4.10
N ARG A 271 22.36 16.52 5.01
CA ARG A 271 21.19 17.42 5.07
C ARG A 271 21.26 18.25 6.33
N ARG A 272 20.67 19.45 6.34
CA ARG A 272 20.68 20.47 7.41
C ARG A 272 20.08 20.01 8.78
N GLY A 273 20.32 18.79 9.25
CA GLY A 273 19.98 18.31 10.59
C GLY A 273 18.51 17.98 10.83
N VAL A 274 17.66 17.95 9.80
CA VAL A 274 16.22 17.64 9.97
C VAL A 274 15.90 16.19 9.60
N ASP A 275 15.43 15.48 10.62
CA ASP A 275 15.02 14.08 10.56
C ASP A 275 13.56 13.96 10.09
N GLY A 276 13.38 13.62 8.81
CA GLY A 276 12.09 13.46 8.15
C GLY A 276 11.29 12.26 8.64
N TYR A 277 11.94 11.31 9.33
CA TYR A 277 11.33 10.11 9.90
C TYR A 277 10.93 10.26 11.37
N LYS A 278 11.23 11.40 12.01
CA LYS A 278 10.97 11.64 13.43
C LYS A 278 9.53 11.33 13.83
N ASP A 279 8.56 11.88 13.10
CA ASP A 279 7.14 11.67 13.41
C ASP A 279 6.76 10.20 13.23
N PHE A 280 7.20 9.56 12.14
CA PHE A 280 6.93 8.14 11.88
C PHE A 280 7.46 7.24 13.01
N ARG A 281 8.71 7.41 13.44
CA ARG A 281 9.28 6.67 14.58
C ARG A 281 8.49 6.91 15.87
N THR A 282 8.06 8.15 16.10
CA THR A 282 7.20 8.52 17.25
C THR A 282 5.84 7.81 17.17
N GLN A 283 5.23 7.73 15.98
CA GLN A 283 3.98 6.98 15.79
C GLN A 283 4.18 5.48 16.05
N LEU A 284 5.25 4.86 15.53
CA LEU A 284 5.56 3.44 15.78
C LEU A 284 5.72 3.14 17.28
N GLN A 285 6.41 4.02 18.01
CA GLN A 285 6.53 3.90 19.47
C GLN A 285 5.17 3.96 20.18
N ARG A 286 4.29 4.89 19.76
CA ARG A 286 2.93 5.01 20.32
C ARG A 286 2.05 3.81 19.97
N LEU A 287 2.14 3.33 18.74
CA LEU A 287 1.44 2.14 18.25
C LEU A 287 1.84 0.92 19.08
N ALA A 288 3.14 0.67 19.24
CA ALA A 288 3.64 -0.47 19.98
C ALA A 288 3.25 -0.44 21.46
N ALA A 289 3.31 0.75 22.09
CA ALA A 289 2.89 0.92 23.48
C ALA A 289 1.39 0.64 23.71
N ARG A 290 0.54 0.95 22.72
CA ARG A 290 -0.92 0.80 22.82
C ARG A 290 -1.43 -0.56 22.35
N PHE A 291 -0.85 -1.11 21.29
CA PHE A 291 -1.28 -2.40 20.72
C PHE A 291 -0.89 -3.58 21.62
N LYS A 292 0.29 -3.53 22.25
CA LYS A 292 0.84 -4.57 23.15
C LYS A 292 0.99 -5.97 22.55
N GLY A 293 0.64 -6.19 21.27
CA GLY A 293 0.89 -7.41 20.52
C GLY A 293 2.16 -7.36 19.66
N PRO A 294 2.55 -8.48 19.03
CA PRO A 294 3.63 -8.53 18.06
C PRO A 294 3.40 -7.56 16.89
N MET A 295 4.41 -6.73 16.61
CA MET A 295 4.44 -5.80 15.50
C MET A 295 5.63 -6.08 14.60
N LEU A 296 5.41 -6.05 13.29
CA LEU A 296 6.43 -6.21 12.27
C LEU A 296 6.47 -4.95 11.40
N LEU A 297 7.63 -4.31 11.26
CA LEU A 297 7.90 -3.35 10.20
C LEU A 297 8.66 -4.06 9.09
N ILE A 298 8.16 -3.96 7.86
CA ILE A 298 8.83 -4.45 6.65
C ILE A 298 9.35 -3.23 5.90
N ASP A 299 10.67 -3.19 5.69
CA ASP A 299 11.38 -2.17 4.92
C ASP A 299 12.16 -2.77 3.75
N SER A 300 12.47 -1.94 2.74
CA SER A 300 13.23 -2.37 1.57
C SER A 300 14.72 -2.09 1.75
N GLY A 301 15.52 -3.15 1.83
CA GLY A 301 16.97 -3.06 1.95
C GLY A 301 17.74 -3.77 0.84
N LYS A 302 19.05 -3.88 1.04
CA LYS A 302 19.95 -4.62 0.12
C LYS A 302 20.11 -6.07 0.54
N THR A 303 20.24 -6.30 1.85
CA THR A 303 20.44 -7.62 2.45
C THR A 303 19.35 -7.91 3.46
N MET A 304 18.81 -9.14 3.39
CA MET A 304 17.80 -9.57 4.34
C MET A 304 18.41 -9.65 5.74
N HIS A 305 17.79 -8.94 6.66
CA HIS A 305 18.09 -9.02 8.08
C HIS A 305 16.86 -8.61 8.89
N HIS A 306 16.80 -9.04 10.13
CA HIS A 306 15.77 -8.61 11.06
C HIS A 306 16.39 -8.21 12.40
N SER A 307 15.76 -7.25 13.08
CA SER A 307 16.24 -6.71 14.35
C SER A 307 15.07 -6.19 15.19
N GLN A 308 15.32 -5.81 16.45
CA GLN A 308 14.34 -5.15 17.31
C GLN A 308 14.81 -3.73 17.65
N PRO A 309 14.73 -2.79 16.68
CA PRO A 309 15.41 -1.51 16.79
C PRO A 309 14.61 -0.46 17.58
N LEU A 310 13.30 -0.65 17.74
CA LEU A 310 12.43 0.32 18.38
C LEU A 310 12.69 0.40 19.89
N ARG A 311 12.84 1.62 20.40
CA ARG A 311 12.97 1.92 21.83
C ARG A 311 11.70 2.58 22.34
N ASP A 312 11.35 2.32 23.59
CA ASP A 312 10.24 2.99 24.27
C ASP A 312 10.64 4.39 24.78
N ALA A 313 9.73 5.04 25.53
CA ALA A 313 9.96 6.40 26.02
C ALA A 313 11.09 6.49 27.06
N HIS A 314 11.47 5.36 27.66
CA HIS A 314 12.53 5.23 28.64
C HIS A 314 13.83 4.69 28.01
N GLY A 315 13.86 4.49 26.69
CA GLY A 315 15.02 3.94 25.97
C GLY A 315 15.12 2.41 26.00
N ALA A 316 14.15 1.69 26.56
CA ALA A 316 14.19 0.24 26.62
C ALA A 316 13.77 -0.39 25.26
N PRO A 317 14.38 -1.51 24.84
CA PRO A 317 13.94 -2.23 23.64
C PRO A 317 12.48 -2.68 23.73
N VAL A 318 11.69 -2.38 22.70
CA VAL A 318 10.32 -2.89 22.54
C VAL A 318 10.38 -4.30 21.96
N LYS A 319 10.42 -5.31 22.83
CA LYS A 319 10.60 -6.73 22.45
C LYS A 319 9.51 -7.30 21.51
N THR A 320 8.35 -6.67 21.48
CA THR A 320 7.24 -7.07 20.59
C THR A 320 7.36 -6.47 19.20
N PHE A 321 8.28 -5.53 18.96
CA PHE A 321 8.49 -4.90 17.67
C PHE A 321 9.72 -5.49 16.98
N THR A 322 9.53 -5.97 15.76
CA THR A 322 10.58 -6.49 14.90
C THR A 322 10.60 -5.71 13.59
N ARG A 323 11.78 -5.32 13.12
CA ARG A 323 12.00 -4.83 11.75
C ARG A 323 12.52 -5.97 10.88
N LEU A 324 12.03 -6.10 9.66
CA LEU A 324 12.49 -7.00 8.61
C LEU A 324 12.84 -6.18 7.37
N SER A 325 14.12 -6.16 7.01
CA SER A 325 14.60 -5.59 5.76
C SER A 325 14.63 -6.65 4.67
N THR A 326 14.18 -6.33 3.46
CA THR A 326 14.20 -7.24 2.31
C THR A 326 15.58 -7.39 1.68
N PHE A 327 15.67 -8.31 0.71
CA PHE A 327 16.73 -8.31 -0.30
C PHE A 327 16.54 -7.14 -1.27
N GLY A 328 17.63 -6.78 -1.95
CA GLY A 328 17.67 -5.89 -3.09
C GLY A 328 18.85 -6.25 -4.00
N SER A 329 19.09 -5.46 -5.04
CA SER A 329 20.22 -5.68 -5.96
C SER A 329 21.57 -5.72 -5.23
N PRO A 330 22.47 -6.66 -5.57
CA PRO A 330 22.39 -7.62 -6.69
C PRO A 330 21.68 -8.95 -6.37
N THR A 331 21.13 -9.11 -5.16
CA THR A 331 20.46 -10.35 -4.69
C THR A 331 18.99 -10.45 -5.11
N SER A 332 18.68 -10.16 -6.37
CA SER A 332 17.30 -10.16 -6.91
C SER A 332 16.71 -11.56 -7.14
N ASN A 333 17.52 -12.61 -7.06
CA ASN A 333 17.08 -14.00 -7.16
C ASN A 333 16.59 -14.59 -5.82
N ARG A 334 16.42 -13.77 -4.78
CA ARG A 334 15.94 -14.18 -3.46
C ARG A 334 14.74 -13.36 -3.04
N TRP A 335 13.91 -13.96 -2.21
CA TRP A 335 12.75 -13.31 -1.60
C TRP A 335 12.60 -13.77 -0.15
N VAL A 336 11.85 -13.02 0.65
CA VAL A 336 11.63 -13.37 2.06
C VAL A 336 10.28 -14.04 2.21
N ARG A 337 10.28 -15.27 2.74
CA ARG A 337 9.08 -15.96 3.19
C ARG A 337 8.82 -15.59 4.64
N VAL A 338 7.64 -15.03 4.91
CA VAL A 338 7.19 -14.70 6.26
C VAL A 338 6.14 -15.70 6.68
N HIS A 339 6.47 -16.53 7.67
CA HIS A 339 5.56 -17.47 8.30
C HIS A 339 4.83 -16.80 9.46
N VAL A 340 3.52 -16.93 9.50
CA VAL A 340 2.66 -16.43 10.56
C VAL A 340 1.97 -17.61 11.25
N ASP A 341 2.35 -17.90 12.50
CA ASP A 341 1.77 -19.00 13.26
C ASP A 341 1.32 -18.57 14.67
N PRO A 342 0.01 -18.35 14.88
CA PRO A 342 -0.51 -17.92 16.18
C PRO A 342 -0.42 -19.00 17.26
N ARG A 343 -0.09 -20.25 16.89
CA ARG A 343 0.05 -21.39 17.82
C ARG A 343 1.44 -21.45 18.45
N THR A 344 2.39 -20.67 17.95
CA THR A 344 3.77 -20.59 18.46
C THR A 344 4.00 -19.34 19.30
N SER A 345 5.10 -19.29 20.07
CA SER A 345 5.45 -18.13 20.91
C SER A 345 5.89 -16.91 20.10
N SER A 346 6.57 -17.12 18.96
CA SER A 346 6.90 -16.06 18.00
C SER A 346 5.90 -16.09 16.86
N LEU A 347 5.02 -15.07 16.79
CA LEU A 347 4.01 -14.98 15.75
C LEU A 347 4.62 -14.96 14.34
N PHE A 348 5.71 -14.22 14.16
CA PHE A 348 6.41 -14.07 12.90
C PHE A 348 7.71 -14.89 12.89
N ARG A 349 7.96 -15.59 11.79
CA ARG A 349 9.26 -16.21 11.47
C ARG A 349 9.64 -15.90 10.04
N PHE A 350 10.93 -15.75 9.78
CA PHE A 350 11.44 -15.30 8.48
C PHE A 350 12.38 -16.36 7.90
N GLU A 351 12.23 -16.63 6.61
CA GLU A 351 13.06 -17.55 5.86
C GLU A 351 13.50 -16.90 4.55
N SER A 352 14.78 -17.06 4.20
CA SER A 352 15.30 -16.65 2.89
C SER A 352 15.00 -17.74 1.87
N ALA A 353 14.15 -17.45 0.90
CA ALA A 353 13.90 -18.34 -0.24
C ALA A 353 14.77 -17.92 -1.44
N LEU A 354 15.38 -18.90 -2.10
CA LEU A 354 16.21 -18.72 -3.29
C LEU A 354 15.46 -19.23 -4.51
N LEU A 355 15.52 -18.49 -5.62
CA LEU A 355 15.01 -18.94 -6.91
C LEU A 355 15.70 -20.27 -7.30
N PRO A 356 14.95 -21.34 -7.60
CA PRO A 356 15.54 -22.60 -8.03
C PRO A 356 16.37 -22.42 -9.31
N PRO A 357 17.54 -23.09 -9.44
CA PRO A 357 18.48 -22.88 -10.54
C PRO A 357 17.91 -23.22 -11.93
N ASN A 358 16.83 -24.00 -12.02
CA ASN A 358 16.19 -24.39 -13.29
C ASN A 358 15.03 -23.47 -13.70
N SER A 359 14.72 -22.43 -12.92
CA SER A 359 13.55 -21.55 -13.15
C SER A 359 13.85 -20.33 -14.04
N THR A 360 15.08 -20.15 -14.52
CA THR A 360 15.48 -19.05 -15.43
C THR A 360 15.26 -19.38 -16.91
N ALA A 361 14.87 -20.60 -17.25
CA ALA A 361 14.52 -20.97 -18.62
C ALA A 361 13.02 -20.71 -18.86
N ALA A 362 12.70 -19.56 -19.45
CA ALA A 362 11.40 -19.42 -20.13
C ALA A 362 11.36 -20.43 -21.29
N PRO A 363 10.20 -21.05 -21.60
CA PRO A 363 10.11 -21.97 -22.72
C PRO A 363 10.32 -21.18 -24.01
N THR A 364 11.37 -21.52 -24.75
CA THR A 364 11.47 -21.18 -26.16
C THR A 364 10.25 -21.77 -26.86
N VAL A 365 9.45 -20.91 -27.51
CA VAL A 365 8.42 -21.36 -28.45
C VAL A 365 9.13 -22.12 -29.57
N SER A 366 9.20 -23.44 -29.45
CA SER A 366 9.63 -24.30 -30.53
C SER A 366 8.53 -24.28 -31.60
N GLY A 367 8.74 -23.47 -32.64
CA GLY A 367 7.92 -23.51 -33.83
C GLY A 367 7.90 -24.92 -34.39
N GLN A 368 6.74 -25.57 -34.29
CA GLN A 368 6.51 -26.85 -34.91
C GLN A 368 6.41 -26.63 -36.43
N ARG A 369 7.53 -26.83 -37.13
CA ARG A 369 7.52 -27.09 -38.57
C ARG A 369 6.86 -28.45 -38.78
N SER A 370 5.63 -28.47 -39.29
CA SER A 370 5.04 -29.66 -39.89
C SER A 370 5.37 -29.66 -41.39
N SER A 371 6.26 -30.55 -41.80
CA SER A 371 6.57 -30.87 -43.19
C SER A 371 5.85 -32.14 -43.63
N GLY A 372 5.10 -32.05 -44.74
CA GLY A 372 4.69 -33.14 -45.64
C GLY A 372 3.48 -33.97 -45.19
N ALA A 373 2.59 -34.46 -46.05
CA ALA A 373 2.40 -34.38 -47.50
C ALA A 373 1.04 -35.05 -47.81
N THR A 374 0.26 -34.58 -48.78
CA THR A 374 -0.23 -35.38 -49.94
C THR A 374 -1.17 -34.56 -50.82
N ALA A 375 -0.94 -34.70 -52.12
CA ALA A 375 -1.74 -34.14 -53.20
C ALA A 375 -2.97 -35.01 -53.49
N ALA A 376 -4.08 -34.38 -53.86
CA ALA A 376 -5.09 -34.97 -54.73
C ALA A 376 -5.70 -33.87 -55.61
N GLN A 377 -5.47 -34.01 -56.92
CA GLN A 377 -6.07 -33.21 -57.99
C GLN A 377 -7.51 -33.70 -58.24
N SER A 378 -8.43 -32.78 -58.52
CA SER A 378 -9.53 -33.04 -59.44
C SER A 378 -9.79 -31.81 -60.31
N THR A 379 -10.02 -32.09 -61.59
CA THR A 379 -10.10 -31.18 -62.72
C THR A 379 -11.56 -30.98 -63.18
N ALA A 380 -11.72 -30.01 -64.09
CA ALA A 380 -12.87 -29.68 -64.96
C ALA A 380 -13.78 -28.53 -64.45
N SER A 381 -14.25 -27.57 -65.25
CA SER A 381 -14.03 -27.16 -66.66
C SER A 381 -14.87 -25.89 -66.91
N GLY A 382 -14.47 -25.01 -67.84
CA GLY A 382 -15.41 -24.31 -68.73
C GLY A 382 -15.49 -22.77 -68.70
N ALA A 383 -14.86 -22.15 -69.72
CA ALA A 383 -15.21 -20.95 -70.52
C ALA A 383 -15.56 -19.61 -69.79
N ASP A 384 -15.14 -18.41 -70.23
CA ASP A 384 -15.26 -17.86 -71.60
C ASP A 384 -14.32 -16.65 -71.86
N VAL A 385 -14.30 -16.21 -73.11
CA VAL A 385 -13.26 -15.50 -73.88
C VAL A 385 -13.43 -13.96 -73.93
N THR A 386 -12.32 -13.25 -74.17
CA THR A 386 -12.09 -12.05 -75.07
C THR A 386 -11.19 -10.98 -74.41
N ARG A 387 -9.94 -10.79 -74.89
CA ARG A 387 -9.46 -9.86 -75.95
C ARG A 387 -8.98 -8.51 -75.34
N ALA A 388 -7.86 -7.87 -75.68
CA ALA A 388 -6.59 -8.15 -76.35
C ALA A 388 -5.69 -6.90 -76.17
N THR A 389 -4.36 -7.07 -76.30
CA THR A 389 -3.34 -6.09 -76.82
C THR A 389 -3.15 -4.76 -76.07
N THR A 390 -1.97 -4.17 -75.84
CA THR A 390 -0.59 -4.30 -76.37
C THR A 390 0.29 -3.35 -75.54
N GLY A 391 1.61 -3.60 -75.46
CA GLY A 391 2.58 -2.52 -75.24
C GLY A 391 3.78 -2.87 -74.38
N SER A 392 4.75 -3.55 -74.98
CA SER A 392 6.02 -4.00 -74.39
C SER A 392 7.02 -2.88 -74.07
N GLY A 393 7.78 -3.11 -72.99
CA GLY A 393 9.25 -3.02 -72.98
C GLY A 393 9.90 -1.67 -72.67
N ILE A 394 11.11 -1.57 -72.13
CA ILE A 394 12.16 -2.56 -71.85
C ILE A 394 13.28 -1.85 -71.07
N LEU A 395 13.98 -2.60 -70.20
CA LEU A 395 15.37 -2.47 -69.69
C LEU A 395 15.82 -1.36 -68.70
N ALA A 396 16.35 -1.86 -67.58
CA ALA A 396 17.34 -1.32 -66.63
C ALA A 396 18.77 -1.21 -67.28
N PRO A 397 19.92 -0.97 -66.58
CA PRO A 397 20.17 -0.87 -65.13
C PRO A 397 21.21 0.18 -64.63
N ALA A 398 21.36 0.15 -63.30
CA ALA A 398 22.38 0.63 -62.36
C ALA A 398 23.78 1.11 -62.83
N ALA A 399 24.32 2.12 -62.12
CA ALA A 399 25.61 2.07 -61.42
C ALA A 399 25.88 3.33 -60.53
N VAL A 400 26.39 3.07 -59.33
CA VAL A 400 27.06 3.93 -58.32
C VAL A 400 28.60 3.61 -58.46
N PRO A 401 29.64 4.28 -57.88
CA PRO A 401 29.77 5.34 -56.84
C PRO A 401 30.74 6.50 -57.19
N GLY A 402 30.90 7.47 -56.27
CA GLY A 402 32.15 8.25 -56.20
C GLY A 402 32.17 9.49 -55.31
N ALA A 403 32.69 9.33 -54.08
CA ALA A 403 33.59 10.21 -53.32
C ALA A 403 33.28 11.74 -53.11
N ALA A 404 33.29 12.11 -51.82
CA ALA A 404 33.54 13.45 -51.25
C ALA A 404 35.05 13.86 -51.45
N PRO A 405 35.60 15.06 -51.07
CA PRO A 405 35.21 15.90 -49.91
C PRO A 405 35.42 17.45 -50.01
N ALA A 406 35.13 18.12 -48.88
CA ALA A 406 35.63 19.43 -48.40
C ALA A 406 35.11 20.69 -49.14
N SER A 407 34.90 21.87 -48.55
CA SER A 407 35.03 22.42 -47.20
C SER A 407 34.41 23.85 -47.21
N HIS A 408 34.26 24.42 -46.03
CA HIS A 408 34.19 25.86 -45.71
C HIS A 408 32.85 26.62 -45.57
N ALA A 409 32.73 27.15 -44.34
CA ALA A 409 32.37 28.52 -43.98
C ALA A 409 30.89 28.88 -43.83
N THR A 410 30.51 29.04 -42.57
CA THR A 410 29.50 29.98 -42.05
C THR A 410 29.88 31.44 -42.44
N PRO A 411 28.90 32.36 -42.53
CA PRO A 411 28.49 33.10 -41.34
C PRO A 411 26.98 33.39 -41.22
N SER A 412 26.62 33.71 -39.98
CA SER A 412 25.35 34.15 -39.43
C SER A 412 24.69 35.34 -40.15
N ALA A 413 23.36 35.34 -40.24
CA ALA A 413 22.51 36.52 -40.02
C ALA A 413 21.02 36.11 -39.98
N THR A 414 20.34 36.46 -38.88
CA THR A 414 18.88 36.63 -38.82
C THR A 414 18.51 37.95 -39.49
N PRO A 415 17.31 38.11 -40.09
CA PRO A 415 16.28 38.82 -39.33
C PRO A 415 14.81 38.40 -39.58
N ALA A 416 14.00 38.62 -38.54
CA ALA A 416 12.62 39.12 -38.51
C ALA A 416 11.52 38.59 -39.48
N SER A 417 10.53 37.93 -38.85
CA SER A 417 9.06 38.10 -38.97
C SER A 417 8.41 38.44 -40.32
N THR A 418 7.50 37.57 -40.78
CA THR A 418 6.10 37.95 -41.04
C THR A 418 5.17 36.74 -41.15
N SER A 419 3.95 36.97 -40.70
CA SER A 419 2.79 36.11 -40.59
C SER A 419 2.12 35.74 -41.93
N THR A 420 1.64 34.50 -42.06
CA THR A 420 0.40 34.16 -42.79
C THR A 420 -0.25 32.89 -42.23
N ALA A 421 -1.55 33.01 -41.98
CA ALA A 421 -2.54 31.97 -41.68
C ALA A 421 -2.76 31.03 -42.90
N SER A 422 -3.43 29.88 -42.92
CA SER A 422 -4.07 28.92 -41.99
C SER A 422 -4.72 27.85 -42.89
N THR A 423 -4.72 26.56 -42.52
CA THR A 423 -5.84 25.61 -42.76
C THR A 423 -5.61 24.30 -41.96
N PRO A 424 -6.68 23.56 -41.58
CA PRO A 424 -6.73 22.81 -40.32
C PRO A 424 -6.62 21.30 -40.49
N SER A 425 -6.06 20.61 -39.48
CA SER A 425 -6.22 19.16 -39.30
C SER A 425 -6.21 18.77 -37.82
N SER A 426 -7.29 18.08 -37.42
CA SER A 426 -7.48 17.17 -36.27
C SER A 426 -7.12 17.66 -34.85
N VAL A 427 -8.16 18.02 -34.10
CA VAL A 427 -8.14 18.23 -32.64
C VAL A 427 -8.22 16.87 -31.91
N THR A 428 -7.20 16.55 -31.13
CA THR A 428 -7.30 15.68 -29.95
C THR A 428 -7.50 16.56 -28.71
N PRO A 429 -8.30 16.18 -27.71
CA PRO A 429 -8.52 17.03 -26.55
C PRO A 429 -7.27 17.04 -25.67
N ALA A 430 -6.59 18.19 -25.63
CA ALA A 430 -5.53 18.46 -24.67
C ALA A 430 -6.12 18.55 -23.26
N SER A 431 -5.50 17.85 -22.32
CA SER A 431 -5.80 17.91 -20.90
C SER A 431 -5.59 19.33 -20.36
N VAL A 432 -6.59 19.85 -19.64
CA VAL A 432 -6.52 21.15 -18.98
C VAL A 432 -5.61 21.02 -17.75
N PRO A 433 -4.60 21.90 -17.56
CA PRO A 433 -3.73 21.84 -16.40
C PRO A 433 -4.50 22.06 -15.07
N TYR A 434 -4.17 21.24 -14.07
CA TYR A 434 -4.85 21.08 -12.78
C TYR A 434 -5.07 22.39 -11.99
N ALA A 435 -4.21 23.40 -12.18
CA ALA A 435 -4.32 24.71 -11.54
C ALA A 435 -5.62 25.46 -11.89
N VAL A 436 -6.29 25.09 -12.98
CA VAL A 436 -7.56 25.69 -13.42
C VAL A 436 -8.77 25.00 -12.80
N LEU A 437 -8.65 23.73 -12.41
CA LEU A 437 -9.77 22.96 -11.84
C LEU A 437 -9.88 23.12 -10.32
N TYR A 438 -8.80 23.52 -9.64
CA TYR A 438 -8.76 23.66 -8.19
C TYR A 438 -7.94 24.88 -7.74
N PRO A 439 -8.53 26.10 -7.70
CA PRO A 439 -7.85 27.24 -7.08
C PRO A 439 -7.69 26.99 -5.57
N ALA A 440 -6.48 27.22 -5.07
CA ALA A 440 -6.19 27.12 -3.64
C ALA A 440 -7.12 28.05 -2.85
N SER A 441 -7.91 27.47 -1.95
CA SER A 441 -8.77 28.25 -1.06
C SER A 441 -7.91 29.06 -0.10
N GLY A 442 -7.84 30.37 -0.31
CA GLY A 442 -7.29 31.31 0.66
C GLY A 442 -8.20 31.37 1.88
N LEU A 443 -7.73 30.88 3.02
CA LEU A 443 -8.40 31.06 4.30
C LEU A 443 -8.07 32.46 4.84
N THR A 444 -9.08 33.32 4.84
CA THR A 444 -9.13 34.53 5.64
C THR A 444 -9.15 34.18 7.12
N SER A 445 -8.39 34.95 7.89
CA SER A 445 -8.19 34.84 9.33
C SER A 445 -9.46 35.00 10.17
N ASN A 446 -9.43 34.40 11.37
CA ASN A 446 -10.39 34.41 12.49
C ASN A 446 -11.51 33.37 12.48
N THR A 447 -11.34 32.28 13.22
CA THR A 447 -12.18 31.92 14.40
C THR A 447 -11.66 30.62 15.04
N ALA A 448 -11.83 30.52 16.36
CA ALA A 448 -11.26 29.47 17.22
C ALA A 448 -11.79 28.06 16.89
N ILE A 449 -10.89 27.08 16.80
CA ILE A 449 -11.22 25.68 16.54
C ILE A 449 -11.60 24.98 17.85
N SER A 450 -12.85 24.55 17.95
CA SER A 450 -13.33 23.61 18.96
C SER A 450 -12.86 22.18 18.63
N LEU A 451 -12.38 21.45 19.63
CA LEU A 451 -11.94 20.05 19.54
C LEU A 451 -13.04 19.13 20.09
N ASP A 452 -14.04 18.81 19.28
CA ASP A 452 -15.00 17.73 19.57
C ASP A 452 -14.94 16.68 18.44
N PRO A 453 -14.56 15.41 18.72
CA PRO A 453 -14.41 14.37 17.71
C PRO A 453 -15.72 13.72 17.23
N ASN A 454 -16.91 14.24 17.59
CA ASN A 454 -18.19 13.61 17.27
C ASN A 454 -19.15 14.42 16.38
N GLU A 455 -18.77 15.58 15.82
CA GLU A 455 -19.61 16.23 14.81
C GLU A 455 -19.49 15.53 13.46
N GLY A 456 -20.50 14.73 13.11
CA GLY A 456 -20.64 14.18 11.75
C GLY A 456 -21.35 12.83 11.62
N ILE A 457 -21.84 12.21 12.70
CA ILE A 457 -22.52 10.90 12.62
C ILE A 457 -24.04 11.11 12.57
N MET A 458 -24.63 10.96 11.38
CA MET A 458 -26.08 10.73 11.23
C MET A 458 -26.38 9.24 11.49
N PRO A 459 -27.31 8.89 12.39
CA PRO A 459 -27.69 7.49 12.60
C PRO A 459 -28.58 6.98 11.46
N ILE A 460 -28.14 5.91 10.78
CA ILE A 460 -28.95 5.15 9.83
C ILE A 460 -29.82 4.15 10.64
N GLY A 461 -31.14 4.38 10.65
CA GLY A 461 -32.15 3.46 11.17
C GLY A 461 -33.47 3.64 10.40
N PRO A 462 -34.33 2.61 10.27
CA PRO A 462 -35.44 2.62 9.33
C PRO A 462 -36.58 3.53 9.83
N ALA A 463 -37.10 4.37 8.93
CA ALA A 463 -38.20 5.28 9.22
C ALA A 463 -39.51 4.50 9.39
N MET A 464 -40.11 4.55 10.60
CA MET A 464 -41.53 4.25 10.80
C MET A 464 -42.35 5.54 10.65
N LEU A 465 -43.33 5.51 9.75
CA LEU A 465 -44.31 6.58 9.54
C LEU A 465 -45.24 6.75 10.77
N PRO A 466 -45.50 7.98 11.24
CA PRO A 466 -46.48 8.21 12.29
C PRO A 466 -47.91 8.19 11.74
N LYS A 467 -48.76 7.43 12.45
CA LYS A 467 -50.19 7.24 12.23
C LYS A 467 -50.96 8.51 12.58
N ALA A 468 -51.64 9.11 11.60
CA ALA A 468 -52.52 10.25 11.82
C ALA A 468 -53.75 9.83 12.65
N THR A 469 -54.00 10.54 13.75
CA THR A 469 -55.29 10.54 14.46
C THR A 469 -55.73 11.98 14.61
N SER A 470 -56.83 12.36 13.93
CA SER A 470 -57.60 13.54 14.30
C SER A 470 -59.08 13.17 14.37
N ARG A 471 -59.64 13.42 15.55
CA ARG A 471 -61.03 13.21 15.94
C ARG A 471 -61.91 14.27 15.28
N SER A 472 -63.07 13.80 14.82
CA SER A 472 -64.26 14.59 14.53
C SER A 472 -64.73 15.37 15.76
N THR A 473 -65.09 16.63 15.58
CA THR A 473 -65.98 17.38 16.47
C THR A 473 -67.15 17.89 15.65
N ALA A 474 -68.34 17.44 16.02
CA ALA A 474 -69.61 17.93 15.51
C ALA A 474 -70.12 19.05 16.42
N HIS A 475 -70.56 20.15 15.83
CA HIS A 475 -71.51 21.07 16.45
C HIS A 475 -72.65 21.31 15.47
N GLY A 476 -73.86 21.03 15.93
CA GLY A 476 -75.10 21.39 15.26
C GLY A 476 -75.46 22.84 15.54
N ASN A 477 -75.98 23.50 14.50
CA ASN A 477 -77.33 24.04 14.43
C ASN A 477 -77.70 24.23 12.96
#